data_AF-A0A977PW58-F1
#
_entry.id   AF-A0A977PW58-F1
#
_cell.length_a   1.000
_cell.length_b   1.000
_cell.length_c   1.000
_cell.angle_alpha   90.00
_cell.angle_beta   90.00
_cell.angle_gamma   90.00
#
_symmetry.space_group_name_H-M   'P 1'
#
loop_
_entity.id
_entity.type
_entity.pdbx_description
1 polymer ?
#
loop_
_entity_poly.entity_id
_entity_poly.type
_entity_poly.pdbx_seq_one_letter_code
_entity_poly.pdbx_strand_id
1 'polypeptide(L)'
;MNQDSNLSITADDEMRTEYDFSGGVRGKYYETYQQATNVVVLEPDMAEIFRDSAAVNEALRSLVKLARSVVEKSDSEDKSPT
;
A
#
# COMPACT_ATOMS: atom_id res chain seq x y z
N MET A 1 -21.00 26.78 44.06
CA MET A 1 -22.04 26.18 43.20
C MET A 1 -21.31 25.57 42.02
N ASN A 2 -20.81 24.34 42.18
CA ASN A 2 -20.12 23.64 41.11
C ASN A 2 -21.17 22.68 40.54
N GLN A 3 -21.66 23.00 39.34
CA GLN A 3 -22.59 22.15 38.62
C GLN A 3 -21.78 21.01 38.01
N ASP A 4 -21.86 19.84 38.63
CA ASP A 4 -21.40 18.59 38.03
C ASP A 4 -22.28 18.34 36.79
N SER A 5 -21.71 18.58 35.62
CA SER A 5 -22.32 18.28 34.33
C SER A 5 -22.45 16.76 34.20
N ASN A 6 -23.58 16.24 34.66
CA ASN A 6 -24.02 14.88 34.43
C ASN A 6 -24.26 14.72 32.92
N LEU A 7 -23.24 14.20 32.22
CA LEU A 7 -23.36 13.79 30.83
C LEU A 7 -24.32 12.59 30.82
N SER A 8 -25.56 12.82 30.38
CA SER A 8 -26.54 11.76 30.16
C SER A 8 -26.01 10.83 29.06
N ILE A 9 -25.30 9.78 29.46
CA ILE A 9 -25.02 8.62 28.61
C ILE A 9 -26.39 8.05 28.25
N THR A 10 -26.85 8.33 27.03
CA THR A 10 -28.08 7.75 26.50
C THR A 10 -27.83 6.26 26.27
N ALA A 11 -28.85 5.41 26.46
CA ALA A 11 -28.73 3.96 26.31
C ALA A 11 -28.18 3.49 24.95
N ASP A 12 -28.16 4.37 23.94
CA ASP A 12 -27.55 4.15 22.63
C ASP A 12 -26.00 4.24 22.62
N ASP A 13 -25.37 4.73 23.69
CA ASP A 13 -23.91 4.89 23.82
C ASP A 13 -23.27 3.76 24.67
N GLU A 14 -24.07 2.78 25.11
CA GLU A 14 -23.56 1.57 25.78
C GLU A 14 -23.05 0.55 24.76
N MET A 15 -21.81 0.09 24.94
CA MET A 15 -21.26 -1.01 24.15
C MET A 15 -22.12 -2.27 24.32
N ARG A 16 -22.52 -2.88 23.20
CA ARG A 16 -23.32 -4.11 23.25
C ARG A 16 -22.53 -5.23 23.94
N THR A 17 -23.23 -6.07 24.69
CA THR A 17 -22.65 -7.18 25.48
C THR A 17 -21.82 -8.16 24.65
N GLU A 18 -22.09 -8.28 23.35
CA GLU A 18 -21.34 -9.15 22.45
C GLU A 18 -19.94 -8.60 22.09
N TYR A 19 -19.64 -7.34 22.40
CA TYR A 19 -18.36 -6.71 22.12
C TYR A 19 -17.45 -6.69 23.36
N ASP A 20 -16.72 -7.78 23.57
CA ASP A 20 -15.61 -7.80 24.53
C ASP A 20 -14.27 -7.45 23.85
N PHE A 21 -13.87 -6.19 23.96
CA PHE A 21 -12.58 -5.70 23.46
C PHE A 21 -11.45 -5.77 24.50
N SER A 22 -11.68 -6.35 25.69
CA SER A 22 -10.66 -6.42 26.76
C SER A 22 -9.41 -7.21 26.35
N GLY A 23 -9.52 -8.12 25.38
CA GLY A 23 -8.40 -8.89 24.82
C GLY A 23 -7.66 -8.22 23.66
N GLY A 24 -7.97 -6.96 23.34
CA GLY A 24 -7.36 -6.23 22.22
C GLY A 24 -5.86 -5.97 22.44
N VAL A 25 -5.00 -6.48 21.55
CA VAL A 25 -3.55 -6.20 21.56
C VAL A 25 -3.22 -5.19 20.46
N ARG A 26 -2.67 -4.04 20.85
CA ARG A 26 -2.25 -3.00 19.92
C ARG A 26 -1.16 -3.54 19.00
N GLY A 27 -1.37 -3.44 17.69
CA GLY A 27 -0.39 -3.88 16.70
C GLY A 27 -0.28 -5.40 16.50
N LYS A 28 -1.26 -6.20 16.91
CA LYS A 28 -1.27 -7.68 16.79
C LYS A 28 -0.84 -8.23 15.41
N TYR A 29 -1.14 -7.50 14.33
CA TYR A 29 -0.80 -7.89 12.95
C TYR A 29 0.15 -6.90 12.26
N TYR A 30 0.69 -5.92 12.99
CA TYR A 30 1.51 -4.85 12.41
C TYR A 30 2.80 -5.39 11.81
N GLU A 31 3.51 -6.25 12.55
CA GLU A 31 4.77 -6.84 12.10
C GLU A 31 4.57 -7.76 10.89
N THR A 32 3.52 -8.58 10.89
CA THR A 32 3.18 -9.46 9.76
C THR A 32 2.83 -8.66 8.52
N TYR A 33 2.11 -7.55 8.67
CA TYR A 33 1.77 -6.64 7.57
C TYR A 33 3.04 -5.98 6.98
N GLN A 34 3.97 -5.56 7.82
CA GLN A 34 5.26 -4.99 7.39
C GLN A 34 6.16 -6.00 6.67
N GLN A 35 6.16 -7.26 7.09
CA GLN A 35 7.01 -8.31 6.52
C GLN A 35 6.46 -8.89 5.21
N ALA A 36 5.13 -8.93 5.06
CA ALA A 36 4.49 -9.60 3.92
C ALA A 36 4.19 -8.66 2.74
N THR A 37 4.35 -7.34 2.87
CA THR A 37 4.03 -6.40 1.79
C THR A 37 5.09 -5.31 1.67
N ASN A 38 5.81 -5.30 0.54
CA ASN A 38 6.61 -4.15 0.14
C ASN A 38 5.66 -3.05 -0.35
N VAL A 39 5.06 -2.30 0.58
CA VAL A 39 4.13 -1.21 0.28
C VAL A 39 4.93 -0.06 -0.32
N VAL A 40 4.75 0.19 -1.61
CA VAL A 40 5.33 1.34 -2.30
C VAL A 40 4.22 2.36 -2.52
N VAL A 41 4.41 3.56 -2.00
CA VAL A 41 3.48 4.68 -2.20
C VAL A 41 3.83 5.33 -3.54
N LEU A 42 2.82 5.49 -4.39
CA LEU A 42 2.95 6.25 -5.63
C LEU A 42 2.72 7.74 -5.35
N GLU A 43 3.39 8.59 -6.12
CA GLU A 43 3.06 10.01 -6.16
C GLU A 43 1.60 10.20 -6.66
N PRO A 44 0.92 11.29 -6.25
CA PRO A 44 -0.50 11.50 -6.55
C PRO A 44 -0.82 11.46 -8.05
N ASP A 45 0.04 12.04 -8.88
CA ASP A 45 -0.09 12.05 -10.33
C ASP A 45 -0.05 10.63 -10.94
N MET A 46 0.82 9.76 -10.42
CA MET A 46 0.90 8.36 -10.86
C MET A 46 -0.30 7.55 -10.37
N ALA A 47 -0.82 7.84 -9.17
CA ALA A 47 -2.01 7.20 -8.65
C ALA A 47 -3.30 7.58 -9.43
N GLU A 48 -3.34 8.77 -10.03
CA GLU A 48 -4.43 9.17 -10.93
C GLU A 48 -4.41 8.40 -12.26
N ILE A 49 -3.21 8.03 -12.73
CA ILE A 49 -3.01 7.33 -14.01
C ILE A 49 -3.23 5.82 -13.87
N PHE A 50 -2.70 5.21 -12.80
CA PHE A 50 -2.72 3.76 -12.62
C PHE A 50 -3.84 3.32 -11.68
N ARG A 51 -4.76 2.52 -12.21
CA ARG A 51 -5.93 1.99 -11.47
C ARG A 51 -5.56 1.06 -10.31
N ASP A 52 -4.53 0.23 -10.49
CA ASP A 52 -4.10 -0.75 -9.50
C ASP A 52 -2.63 -1.15 -9.67
N SER A 53 -2.13 -1.97 -8.73
CA SER A 53 -0.75 -2.48 -8.74
C SER A 53 -0.45 -3.42 -9.90
N ALA A 54 -1.45 -4.06 -10.51
CA ALA A 54 -1.24 -4.92 -11.65
C ALA A 54 -0.85 -4.09 -12.88
N ALA A 55 -1.56 -2.98 -13.12
CA ALA A 55 -1.26 -2.04 -14.20
C ALA A 55 0.15 -1.42 -14.07
N VAL A 56 0.54 -1.01 -12.86
CA VAL A 56 1.89 -0.48 -12.58
C VAL A 56 2.97 -1.51 -12.90
N ASN A 57 2.80 -2.73 -12.38
CA ASN A 57 3.78 -3.80 -12.56
C ASN A 57 3.93 -4.22 -14.02
N GLU A 58 2.85 -4.21 -14.79
CA GLU A 58 2.90 -4.48 -16.23
C GLU A 58 3.71 -3.41 -16.98
N ALA A 59 3.46 -2.13 -16.68
CA ALA A 59 4.19 -1.02 -17.29
C ALA A 59 5.69 -1.12 -17.01
N LEU A 60 6.07 -1.36 -15.75
CA LEU A 60 7.48 -1.53 -15.36
C LEU A 60 8.15 -2.73 -16.04
N ARG A 61 7.45 -3.86 -16.17
CA ARG A 61 7.97 -5.04 -16.89
C ARG A 61 8.18 -4.74 -18.37
N SER A 62 7.27 -3.99 -19.00
CA SER A 62 7.41 -3.58 -20.39
C SER A 62 8.62 -2.66 -20.58
N LEU A 63 8.85 -1.72 -19.66
CA LEU A 63 10.04 -0.88 -19.66
C LEU A 63 11.33 -1.71 -19.55
N VAL A 64 11.37 -2.69 -18.65
CA VAL A 64 12.53 -3.60 -18.53
C VAL A 64 12.79 -4.37 -19.83
N LYS A 65 11.75 -4.84 -20.52
CA LYS A 65 11.89 -5.52 -21.82
C LYS A 65 12.48 -4.60 -22.89
N LEU A 66 12.00 -3.36 -22.96
CA LEU A 66 12.51 -2.36 -23.90
C LEU A 66 13.96 -1.99 -23.59
N ALA A 67 14.30 -1.80 -22.33
CA ALA A 67 15.68 -1.49 -21.94
C ALA A 67 16.64 -2.61 -22.35
N ARG A 68 16.26 -3.87 -22.18
CA ARG A 68 17.08 -5.02 -22.62
C ARG A 68 17.26 -5.07 -24.13
N SER A 69 16.21 -4.85 -24.91
CA SER A 69 16.33 -4.88 -26.37
C SER A 69 17.21 -3.75 -26.91
N VAL A 70 17.24 -2.59 -26.25
CA VAL A 70 18.16 -1.49 -26.60
C VAL A 70 19.61 -1.89 -26.32
N VAL A 71 19.89 -2.52 -25.18
CA VAL A 71 21.24 -2.99 -24.81
C VAL A 71 21.74 -4.08 -25.77
N GLU A 72 20.88 -5.04 -26.14
CA GLU A 72 21.24 -6.11 -27.09
C GLU A 72 21.54 -5.55 -28.50
N LYS A 73 20.86 -4.47 -28.89
CA LYS A 73 21.06 -3.86 -30.20
C LYS A 73 22.39 -3.09 -30.28
N SER A 74 22.80 -2.40 -29.21
CA SER A 74 24.11 -1.72 -29.15
C SER A 74 25.29 -2.70 -29.20
N ASP A 75 25.15 -3.91 -28.66
CA ASP A 75 26.20 -4.93 -28.69
C ASP A 75 26.33 -5.61 -30.08
N SER A 76 25.31 -5.52 -30.92
CA SER A 76 25.28 -6.12 -32.27
C SER A 76 25.81 -5.21 -33.38
N GLU A 77 25.81 -3.88 -33.17
CA GLU A 77 26.32 -2.90 -34.15
C GLU A 77 27.84 -2.72 -34.10
N ASP A 78 28.52 -3.17 -33.03
CA ASP A 78 29.98 -3.12 -32.87
C ASP A 78 30.73 -4.31 -33.53
N LYS A 79 30.02 -5.23 -34.21
CA LYS A 79 30.59 -6.42 -34.87
C LYS A 79 30.45 -6.43 -36.39
N SER A 80 30.52 -5.28 -37.05
CA SER A 80 30.73 -5.25 -38.51
C SER A 80 32.25 -5.31 -38.79
N PRO A 81 32.82 -6.42 -39.30
CA PRO A 81 34.20 -6.43 -39.74
C PRO A 81 34.30 -5.71 -41.08
N THR A 82 35.33 -4.87 -41.21
CA THR A 82 35.83 -4.37 -42.49
C THR A 82 36.26 -5.51 -43.40
#